data_AF-A0A6A5ZKR7-F1
#
_entry.id   AF-A0A6A5ZKR7-F1
#
_cell.length_a   1.000
_cell.length_b   1.000
_cell.length_c   1.000
_cell.angle_alpha   90.00
_cell.angle_beta   90.00
_cell.angle_gamma   90.00
#
_symmetry.space_group_name_H-M   'P 1'
#
loop_
_entity.id
_entity.type
_entity.pdbx_description
1 polymer ?
#
loop_
_entity_poly.entity_id
_entity_poly.type
_entity_poly.pdbx_seq_one_letter_code
_entity_poly.pdbx_strand_id
1 'polypeptide(L)'
;MAANSYFVPGYGISRAVIQNEIRYHCGPDAIVRPYTHQGRDGFLVTTSGPPLTKAQIDDLKISSREYEEKQSRRADEADVFVNQPVPVSQRIRRSG
;
A
#
# COMPACT_ATOMS: atom_id res chain seq x y z
N MET A 1 22.24 14.11 -5.72
CA MET A 1 22.08 12.72 -5.22
C MET A 1 21.20 11.98 -6.20
N ALA A 2 21.59 10.77 -6.62
CA ALA A 2 20.78 9.98 -7.54
C ALA A 2 19.52 9.50 -6.81
N ALA A 3 18.34 9.71 -7.40
CA ALA A 3 17.10 9.21 -6.85
C ALA A 3 17.05 7.69 -7.06
N ASN A 4 17.06 6.93 -5.97
CA ASN A 4 16.90 5.48 -6.01
C ASN A 4 15.42 5.14 -6.05
N SER A 5 15.02 4.32 -7.01
CA SER A 5 13.65 3.80 -7.11
C SER A 5 13.64 2.30 -6.97
N TYR A 6 12.81 1.78 -6.07
CA TYR A 6 12.68 0.35 -5.83
C TYR A 6 11.23 -0.07 -5.59
N PHE A 7 10.96 -1.35 -5.84
CA PHE A 7 9.64 -1.94 -5.69
C PHE A 7 9.47 -2.54 -4.29
N VAL A 8 8.34 -2.22 -3.65
CA VAL A 8 7.89 -2.81 -2.39
C VAL A 8 6.61 -3.61 -2.65
N PRO A 9 6.58 -4.92 -2.36
CA PRO A 9 5.35 -5.71 -2.48
C PRO A 9 4.23 -5.14 -1.61
N GLY A 10 3.01 -5.06 -2.14
CA GLY A 10 1.87 -4.45 -1.42
C GLY A 10 1.22 -5.34 -0.37
N TYR A 11 1.59 -6.61 -0.28
CA TYR A 11 0.94 -7.58 0.60
C TYR A 11 1.07 -7.18 2.08
N GLY A 12 -0.08 -6.91 2.71
CA GLY A 12 -0.17 -6.51 4.11
C GLY A 12 0.25 -5.07 4.40
N ILE A 13 0.39 -4.22 3.37
CA ILE A 13 0.73 -2.81 3.52
C ILE A 13 -0.42 -1.95 2.99
N SER A 14 -1.00 -1.16 3.89
CA SER A 14 -2.05 -0.19 3.57
C SER A 14 -1.46 1.00 2.83
N ARG A 15 -2.14 1.42 1.75
CA ARG A 15 -1.76 2.59 0.97
C ARG A 15 -1.67 3.86 1.82
N ALA A 16 -2.60 4.03 2.78
CA ALA A 16 -2.62 5.20 3.64
C ALA A 16 -1.39 5.25 4.57
N VAL A 17 -1.03 4.09 5.13
CA VAL A 17 0.11 3.96 6.04
C VAL A 17 1.43 4.21 5.32
N ILE A 18 1.69 3.52 4.20
CA ILE A 18 2.95 3.72 3.47
C ILE A 18 3.09 5.15 2.94
N GLN A 19 2.00 5.79 2.50
CA GLN A 19 2.05 7.20 2.07
C GLN A 19 2.39 8.17 3.20
N ASN A 20 1.95 7.87 4.43
CA ASN A 20 2.22 8.71 5.59
C ASN A 20 3.62 8.47 6.16
N GLU A 21 4.04 7.21 6.28
CA GLU A 21 5.28 6.83 6.98
C GLU A 21 6.53 6.87 6.10
N ILE A 22 6.41 6.80 4.77
CA ILE A 22 7.59 6.73 3.89
C ILE A 22 8.54 7.93 4.06
N ARG A 23 7.99 9.11 4.34
CA ARG A 23 8.79 10.32 4.54
C ARG A 23 9.61 10.30 5.82
N TYR A 24 9.13 9.59 6.84
CA TYR A 24 9.83 9.41 8.10
C TYR A 24 11.03 8.47 7.93
N HIS A 25 10.85 7.37 7.18
CA HIS A 25 11.90 6.37 6.99
C HIS A 25 12.93 6.75 5.91
N CYS A 26 12.47 7.35 4.81
CA CYS A 26 13.29 7.57 3.61
C CYS A 26 13.58 9.05 3.35
N GLY A 27 13.17 9.96 4.24
CA GLY A 27 13.39 11.40 4.10
C GLY A 27 12.22 12.16 3.48
N PRO A 28 12.20 13.50 3.62
CA PRO A 28 11.05 14.34 3.25
C PRO A 28 10.75 14.36 1.74
N ASP A 29 11.74 14.06 0.91
CA ASP A 29 11.65 13.95 -0.55
C ASP A 29 11.23 12.55 -1.02
N ALA A 30 11.00 11.60 -0.10
CA ALA A 30 10.54 10.28 -0.44
C ALA A 30 9.10 10.31 -0.99
N ILE A 31 8.91 9.69 -2.14
CA ILE A 31 7.63 9.58 -2.85
C ILE A 31 7.27 8.11 -2.97
N VAL A 32 5.99 7.79 -2.76
CA VAL A 32 5.45 6.46 -2.98
C VAL A 32 4.21 6.53 -3.86
N ARG A 33 4.11 5.62 -4.83
CA ARG A 33 2.94 5.48 -5.70
C ARG A 33 2.57 4.00 -5.91
N PRO A 34 1.28 3.68 -6.13
CA PRO A 34 0.88 2.34 -6.56
C PRO A 34 1.63 1.93 -7.83
N TYR A 35 2.08 0.69 -7.88
CA TYR A 35 2.84 0.15 -9.01
C TYR A 35 2.68 -1.36 -9.10
N THR A 36 2.65 -1.88 -10.32
CA THR A 36 2.63 -3.32 -10.57
C THR A 36 3.95 -3.73 -11.20
N HIS A 37 4.68 -4.63 -10.55
CA HIS A 37 5.96 -5.14 -11.05
C HIS A 37 5.82 -6.63 -11.36
N GLN A 38 5.95 -6.99 -12.65
CA GLN A 38 5.86 -8.39 -13.12
C GLN A 38 4.58 -9.11 -12.64
N GLY A 39 3.44 -8.41 -12.68
CA GLY A 39 2.14 -8.95 -12.24
C GLY A 39 1.94 -9.00 -10.72
N ARG A 40 2.89 -8.46 -9.93
CA ARG A 40 2.73 -8.29 -8.48
C ARG A 40 2.38 -6.85 -8.16
N ASP A 41 1.25 -6.66 -7.50
CA ASP A 41 0.83 -5.34 -7.04
C ASP A 41 1.61 -4.92 -5.80
N GLY A 42 1.93 -3.63 -5.75
CA GLY A 42 2.64 -3.02 -4.65
C GLY A 42 2.87 -1.54 -4.89
N PHE A 43 4.05 -1.08 -4.50
CA PHE A 43 4.39 0.32 -4.49
C PHE A 43 5.77 0.55 -5.10
N LEU A 44 5.89 1.60 -5.91
CA LEU A 44 7.19 2.13 -6.30
C LEU A 44 7.54 3.25 -5.33
N VAL A 45 8.63 3.05 -4.60
CA VAL A 45 9.22 4.06 -3.72
C VAL A 45 10.39 4.71 -4.44
N THR A 46 10.42 6.03 -4.45
CA THR A 46 11.52 6.85 -4.97
C THR A 46 12.04 7.74 -3.85
N THR A 47 13.33 7.68 -3.54
CA THR A 47 13.96 8.45 -2.46
C THR A 47 15.42 8.77 -2.79
N SER A 48 15.97 9.85 -2.24
CA SER A 48 17.42 10.12 -2.23
C SER A 48 18.17 9.39 -1.10
N GLY A 49 17.45 8.85 -0.12
CA GLY A 49 17.97 8.11 1.03
C GLY A 49 18.20 6.62 0.77
N PRO A 50 18.63 5.86 1.80
CA PRO A 50 18.76 4.42 1.71
C PRO A 50 17.40 3.74 1.51
N PRO A 51 17.37 2.56 0.87
CA PRO A 51 16.15 1.78 0.74
C PRO A 51 15.63 1.32 2.11
N LEU A 52 14.33 1.07 2.20
CA LEU A 52 13.70 0.53 3.40
C LEU A 52 14.36 -0.79 3.83
N THR A 53 14.65 -0.88 5.13
CA THR A 53 15.14 -2.10 5.75
C THR A 53 14.00 -3.10 5.95
N LYS A 54 14.34 -4.39 6.15
CA LYS A 54 13.33 -5.42 6.45
C LYS A 54 12.52 -5.08 7.70
N ALA A 55 13.16 -4.59 8.75
CA ALA A 55 12.48 -4.20 9.99
C ALA A 55 11.46 -3.08 9.74
N GLN A 56 11.82 -2.06 8.97
CA GLN A 56 10.89 -0.97 8.61
C GLN A 56 9.71 -1.47 7.76
N ILE A 57 9.92 -2.45 6.88
CA ILE A 57 8.83 -3.06 6.11
C ILE A 57 7.89 -3.84 7.04
N ASP A 58 8.42 -4.53 8.05
CA ASP A 58 7.61 -5.25 9.02
C ASP A 58 6.84 -4.29 9.94
N ASP A 59 7.45 -3.17 10.35
CA ASP A 59 6.79 -2.08 11.08
C ASP A 59 5.63 -1.51 10.26
N LEU A 60 5.84 -1.21 8.97
CA LEU A 60 4.78 -0.74 8.06
C LEU A 60 3.59 -1.72 7.99
N LYS A 61 3.84 -3.03 8.02
CA LYS A 61 2.76 -4.04 8.03
C LYS A 61 1.99 -4.05 9.34
N ILE A 62 2.69 -3.91 10.47
CA ILE A 62 2.06 -3.82 11.78
C ILE A 62 1.19 -2.56 11.86
N SER A 63 1.74 -1.40 11.49
CA SER A 63 1.00 -0.14 11.39
C SER A 63 -0.20 -0.25 10.44
N SER A 64 -0.04 -0.94 9.31
CA SER A 64 -1.13 -1.18 8.35
C SER A 64 -2.28 -1.99 8.94
N ARG A 65 -1.95 -3.08 9.64
CA ARG A 65 -2.95 -3.91 10.32
C ARG A 65 -3.68 -3.12 11.39
N GLU A 66 -2.96 -2.38 12.24
CA GLU A 66 -3.60 -1.55 13.27
C GLU A 66 -4.45 -0.43 12.67
N TYR A 67 -4.00 0.17 11.58
CA TYR A 67 -4.75 1.21 10.88
C TYR A 67 -6.07 0.64 10.35
N GLU A 68 -6.04 -0.53 9.71
CA GLU A 68 -7.25 -1.22 9.23
C GLU A 68 -8.20 -1.58 10.37
N GLU A 69 -7.70 -2.12 11.48
CA GLU A 69 -8.52 -2.40 12.67
C GLU A 69 -9.15 -1.13 13.26
N LYS A 70 -8.40 -0.03 13.33
CA LYS A 70 -8.90 1.27 13.84
C LYS A 70 -9.93 1.89 12.91
N GLN A 71 -9.74 1.78 11.59
CA GLN A 71 -10.73 2.25 10.61
C GLN A 71 -12.02 1.44 10.70
N SER A 72 -11.92 0.11 10.82
CA SER A 72 -13.08 -0.78 10.99
C SER A 72 -13.88 -0.43 12.25
N ARG A 73 -13.22 -0.15 13.39
CA ARG A 73 -13.90 0.25 14.64
C ARG A 73 -14.57 1.62 14.58
N ARG A 74 -14.05 2.56 13.78
CA ARG A 74 -14.58 3.93 13.67
C ARG A 74 -15.79 4.03 12.74
N ALA A 75 -16.00 3.05 11.88
CA ALA A 75 -17.07 3.09 10.88
C ALA A 75 -18.45 2.70 11.43
N ASP A 76 -18.59 2.20 12.68
CA ASP A 76 -19.84 1.69 13.29
C ASP A 76 -20.62 0.64 12.44
N GLU A 77 -20.07 0.20 11.31
CA GLU A 77 -20.45 -0.99 10.57
C GLU A 77 -19.49 -2.11 10.96
N ALA A 78 -19.92 -2.92 11.94
CA ALA A 78 -19.16 -4.01 12.53
C ALA A 78 -18.73 -5.15 11.56
N ASP A 79 -18.91 -4.98 10.25
CA ASP A 79 -18.60 -6.00 9.24
C ASP A 79 -18.11 -5.43 7.89
N VAL A 80 -17.38 -4.31 7.90
CA VAL A 80 -16.62 -3.90 6.70
C VAL A 80 -15.37 -4.77 6.62
N PHE A 81 -15.54 -6.02 6.21
CA PHE A 81 -14.46 -6.89 5.79
C PHE A 81 -13.82 -6.25 4.54
N VAL A 82 -12.74 -5.47 4.75
CA VAL A 82 -12.10 -4.61 3.72
C VAL A 82 -11.60 -5.42 2.51
N ASN A 83 -11.45 -6.74 2.68
CA ASN A 83 -11.10 -7.70 1.64
C ASN A 83 -12.31 -8.50 1.11
N GLN A 84 -13.54 -7.97 1.22
CA GLN A 84 -14.72 -8.66 0.66
C GLN A 84 -14.57 -8.74 -0.86
N PRO A 85 -14.76 -9.93 -1.46
CA PRO A 85 -14.76 -10.05 -2.91
C PRO A 85 -15.80 -9.10 -3.50
N VAL A 86 -15.34 -8.04 -4.18
CA VAL A 86 -16.24 -7.10 -4.84
C VAL A 86 -16.78 -7.77 -6.11
N PRO A 87 -18.11 -7.93 -6.26
CA PRO A 87 -18.68 -8.53 -7.46
C PRO A 87 -18.44 -7.62 -8.66
N VAL A 88 -17.52 -8.00 -9.54
CA VAL A 88 -17.28 -7.30 -10.81
C VAL A 88 -18.28 -7.82 -11.84
N SER A 89 -19.31 -7.03 -12.14
CA SER A 89 -20.25 -7.36 -13.23
C SER A 89 -19.52 -7.24 -14.58
N GLN A 90 -19.12 -8.36 -15.17
CA GLN A 90 -18.55 -8.39 -16.51
C GLN A 90 -19.68 -8.04 -17.49
N ARG A 91 -19.70 -6.78 -17.95
CA ARG A 91 -20.70 -6.30 -18.91
C ARG A 91 -20.48 -7.05 -20.23
N ILE A 92 -21.27 -8.09 -20.46
CA ILE A 92 -21.28 -8.86 -21.72
C ILE A 92 -21.59 -7.87 -22.84
N ARG A 93 -20.57 -7.51 -23.62
CA ARG A 93 -20.77 -6.79 -24.88
C ARG A 93 -21.41 -7.78 -25.85
N ARG A 94 -22.73 -7.73 -25.98
CA ARG A 94 -23.44 -8.31 -27.12
C ARG A 94 -23.03 -7.51 -28.36
N SER A 95 -22.07 -8.04 -29.11
CA SER A 95 -21.87 -7.68 -30.50
C SER A 95 -23.02 -8.30 -31.28
N GLY A 96 -23.89 -7.45 -31.85
CA GLY A 96 -24.87 -7.85 -32.86
C GLY A 96 -24.22 -7.97 -34.24
#